data_AF-A0A3S9HGR9-F1
#
_entry.id   AF-A0A3S9HGR9-F1
#
_cell.length_a   1.000
_cell.length_b   1.000
_cell.length_c   1.000
_cell.angle_alpha   90.00
_cell.angle_beta   90.00
_cell.angle_gamma   90.00
#
_symmetry.space_group_name_H-M   'P 1'
#
loop_
_entity.id
_entity.type
_entity.pdbx_description
1 polymer ?
#
loop_
_entity_poly.entity_id
_entity_poly.type
_entity_poly.pdbx_seq_one_letter_code
_entity_poly.pdbx_strand_id
1 'polypeptide(L)'
;MRNTSYIHRFPLTALATAAILTLASCGGSDSPNTSTTPTPPAAIEVIVTAAQMNDSDMSNILFRLKEGSTLVLPAGKFQFDRPLIMNTHGVTIIGKGNGTNPSIDTILSFKDASSRNGLQISNVKTVTLKNFAVEDAAGNAVFVSASTNVTMDGLRAEWMINPTLTSKMAYGLYPVNSDNIIVKNCKVIGSEDAGIYVGQSQNIVVSNNEVYLNVAGVEIENSLNAIVENNNLHNNTGGVLVFSLPGTYRFKKGSGVLIQNNNIHDNNTPVAANASGFVTSVPPGTGIMVLAADDTEIRGNIIKNHKTTGILALSYQTTGFTINDPDYNPFIHSLYAHHNTVSESGYAPGGAFNTDLKPVVDGLFAQLSAAGLPVQMPYGIWDGILDPAKSTGLIPLPGMGGLGIGGVASDSSRICIKNNTSLDTPFIDKVISYETLDLNLIGLKLGASVQAGETPPEAIAGIPTEYLQPTFPSSPRMDCQLTLPAIPAFPKIN
;
A
#
# COMPACT_ATOMS: atom_id res chain seq x y z
N MET A 1 -17.04 -12.37 30.83
CA MET A 1 -16.70 -10.96 30.52
C MET A 1 -15.91 -10.95 29.22
N ARG A 2 -16.67 -11.00 28.11
CA ARG A 2 -16.26 -10.95 26.71
C ARG A 2 -17.44 -10.27 26.02
N ASN A 3 -17.22 -9.25 25.19
CA ASN A 3 -18.28 -8.75 24.34
C ASN A 3 -17.81 -8.77 22.89
N THR A 4 -18.25 -9.83 22.23
CA THR A 4 -18.32 -10.07 20.79
C THR A 4 -19.36 -9.14 20.18
N SER A 5 -19.00 -8.40 19.14
CA SER A 5 -19.96 -7.67 18.31
C SER A 5 -20.20 -8.44 17.01
N TYR A 6 -21.41 -8.98 16.91
CA TYR A 6 -21.94 -9.73 15.77
C TYR A 6 -22.24 -8.80 14.59
N ILE A 7 -21.87 -9.23 13.38
CA ILE A 7 -22.27 -8.64 12.11
C ILE A 7 -23.61 -9.28 11.69
N HIS A 8 -24.64 -8.46 11.51
CA HIS A 8 -25.95 -8.89 11.01
C HIS A 8 -25.92 -9.12 9.50
N ARG A 9 -26.37 -10.31 9.09
CA ARG A 9 -26.79 -10.65 7.72
C ARG A 9 -28.23 -10.18 7.50
N PHE A 10 -28.52 -9.54 6.37
CA PHE A 10 -29.89 -9.37 5.86
C PHE A 10 -30.07 -10.17 4.56
N PRO A 11 -31.24 -10.80 4.34
CA PRO A 11 -31.48 -11.63 3.17
C PRO A 11 -31.95 -10.82 1.95
N LEU A 12 -31.50 -11.24 0.77
CA LEU A 12 -32.02 -10.82 -0.53
C LEU A 12 -33.49 -11.25 -0.66
N THR A 13 -34.36 -10.31 -1.06
CA THR A 13 -35.65 -10.61 -1.67
C THR A 13 -35.67 -10.06 -3.10
N ALA A 14 -35.82 -10.98 -4.04
CA ALA A 14 -36.06 -10.70 -5.45
C ALA A 14 -37.45 -10.10 -5.66
N LEU A 15 -37.56 -9.07 -6.49
CA LEU A 15 -38.80 -8.73 -7.18
C LEU A 15 -38.50 -8.35 -8.63
N ALA A 16 -38.92 -9.22 -9.52
CA ALA A 16 -39.05 -8.98 -10.94
C ALA A 16 -40.29 -8.10 -11.19
N THR A 17 -40.17 -7.08 -12.05
CA THR A 17 -41.32 -6.53 -12.78
C THR A 17 -40.84 -6.00 -14.13
N ALA A 18 -41.38 -6.60 -15.19
CA ALA A 18 -41.19 -6.22 -16.57
C ALA A 18 -42.04 -4.98 -16.89
N ALA A 19 -41.44 -4.01 -17.60
CA ALA A 19 -42.18 -2.92 -18.24
C ALA A 19 -41.85 -2.92 -19.73
N ILE A 20 -42.89 -3.23 -20.51
CA ILE A 20 -42.94 -3.21 -21.96
C ILE A 20 -42.96 -1.75 -22.41
N LEU A 21 -41.99 -1.31 -23.21
CA LEU A 21 -42.09 -0.07 -23.99
C LEU A 21 -42.31 -0.39 -25.46
N THR A 22 -43.42 0.09 -25.98
CA THR A 22 -43.84 0.06 -27.37
C THR A 22 -43.07 1.10 -28.19
N LEU A 23 -42.44 0.64 -29.27
CA LEU A 23 -41.88 1.49 -30.32
C LEU A 23 -43.01 2.02 -31.20
N ALA A 24 -43.21 3.34 -31.20
CA ALA A 24 -43.98 4.03 -32.23
C ALA A 24 -43.04 4.98 -32.98
N SER A 25 -42.72 4.59 -34.21
CA SER A 25 -42.07 5.39 -35.23
C SER A 25 -43.14 6.16 -36.02
N CYS A 26 -42.92 7.44 -36.29
CA CYS A 26 -43.03 8.09 -37.61
C CYS A 26 -43.09 9.63 -37.52
N GLY A 27 -42.41 10.29 -38.46
CA GLY A 27 -42.88 11.56 -39.06
C GLY A 27 -42.15 12.83 -38.60
N GLY A 28 -41.27 13.36 -39.45
CA GLY A 28 -40.47 14.56 -39.19
C GLY A 28 -41.14 15.90 -39.52
N SER A 29 -40.44 16.97 -39.15
CA SER A 29 -40.44 18.28 -39.80
C SER A 29 -39.30 19.13 -39.21
N ASP A 30 -38.40 19.58 -40.08
CA ASP A 30 -37.24 20.41 -39.75
C ASP A 30 -37.63 21.75 -39.11
N SER A 31 -36.98 22.08 -37.99
CA SER A 31 -36.86 23.43 -37.46
C SER A 31 -35.51 23.54 -36.73
N PRO A 32 -34.76 24.64 -36.90
CA PRO A 32 -33.42 24.77 -36.34
C PRO A 32 -33.55 24.99 -34.83
N ASN A 33 -33.52 23.91 -34.06
CA ASN A 33 -33.35 23.98 -32.62
C ASN A 33 -31.92 24.43 -32.36
N THR A 34 -31.77 25.68 -31.91
CA THR A 34 -30.58 26.16 -31.22
C THR A 34 -30.27 25.20 -30.09
N SER A 35 -29.28 24.34 -30.30
CA SER A 35 -28.67 23.53 -29.25
C SER A 35 -27.93 24.48 -28.32
N THR A 36 -28.66 25.04 -27.36
CA THR A 36 -28.03 25.51 -26.13
C THR A 36 -27.55 24.25 -25.43
N THR A 37 -26.26 23.95 -25.56
CA THR A 37 -25.57 23.10 -24.60
C THR A 37 -25.97 23.59 -23.22
N PRO A 38 -26.53 22.75 -22.33
CA PRO A 38 -26.87 23.22 -20.99
C PRO A 38 -25.57 23.69 -20.36
N THR A 39 -25.48 25.00 -20.14
CA THR A 39 -24.43 25.59 -19.32
C THR A 39 -24.40 24.78 -18.02
N PRO A 40 -23.24 24.24 -17.60
CA PRO A 40 -23.14 23.60 -16.30
C PRO A 40 -23.76 24.54 -15.25
N PRO A 41 -24.54 24.02 -14.28
CA PRO A 41 -25.02 24.86 -13.19
C PRO A 41 -23.85 25.68 -12.66
N ALA A 42 -23.99 26.99 -12.58
CA ALA A 42 -22.92 27.86 -12.11
C ALA A 42 -22.39 27.30 -10.78
N ALA A 43 -21.08 27.03 -10.73
CA ALA A 43 -20.44 26.48 -9.54
C ALA A 43 -20.81 27.36 -8.34
N ILE A 44 -21.48 26.79 -7.35
CA ILE A 44 -21.94 27.53 -6.18
C ILE A 44 -20.72 27.73 -5.29
N GLU A 45 -20.08 28.89 -5.42
CA GLU A 45 -18.96 29.27 -4.57
C GLU A 45 -19.47 29.62 -3.17
N VAL A 46 -18.94 28.95 -2.15
CA VAL A 46 -19.22 29.16 -0.74
C VAL A 46 -17.93 29.64 -0.09
N ILE A 47 -17.81 30.94 0.14
CA ILE A 47 -16.63 31.54 0.76
C ILE A 47 -16.79 31.50 2.28
N VAL A 48 -15.88 30.82 2.96
CA VAL A 48 -15.86 30.74 4.43
C VAL A 48 -14.99 31.85 5.00
N THR A 49 -15.51 32.57 5.97
CA THR A 49 -14.75 33.58 6.73
C THR A 49 -14.02 32.95 7.91
N ALA A 50 -12.94 33.57 8.39
CA ALA A 50 -12.22 33.07 9.56
C ALA A 50 -13.12 32.90 10.81
N ALA A 51 -14.14 33.76 10.96
CA ALA A 51 -15.10 33.66 12.07
C ALA A 51 -15.96 32.39 12.01
N GLN A 52 -16.22 31.86 10.80
CA GLN A 52 -17.01 30.65 10.57
C GLN A 52 -16.18 29.36 10.68
N MET A 53 -14.85 29.45 10.85
CA MET A 53 -13.97 28.28 10.98
C MET A 53 -13.97 27.71 12.41
N ASN A 54 -15.16 27.36 12.89
CA ASN A 54 -15.40 26.69 14.17
C ASN A 54 -16.32 25.46 13.94
N ASP A 55 -16.35 24.52 14.90
CA ASP A 55 -17.10 23.25 14.76
C ASP A 55 -18.57 23.44 14.34
N SER A 56 -19.27 24.40 14.94
CA SER A 56 -20.71 24.56 14.71
C SER A 56 -21.00 25.11 13.32
N ASP A 57 -20.29 26.17 12.92
CA ASP A 57 -20.50 26.82 11.63
C ASP A 57 -20.03 25.94 10.48
N MET A 58 -18.86 25.30 10.59
CA MET A 58 -18.36 24.40 9.56
C MET A 58 -19.27 23.18 9.38
N SER A 59 -19.78 22.59 10.46
CA SER A 59 -20.76 21.49 10.36
C SER A 59 -22.02 21.94 9.62
N ASN A 60 -22.54 23.13 9.93
CA ASN A 60 -23.72 23.68 9.27
C ASN A 60 -23.47 24.01 7.79
N ILE A 61 -22.28 24.53 7.45
CA ILE A 61 -21.89 24.85 6.08
C ILE A 61 -21.79 23.57 5.26
N LEU A 62 -21.03 22.58 5.73
CA LEU A 62 -20.84 21.30 5.04
C LEU A 62 -22.16 20.55 4.82
N PHE A 63 -23.06 20.58 5.81
CA PHE A 63 -24.39 19.98 5.70
C PHE A 63 -25.29 20.66 4.64
N ARG A 64 -25.09 21.96 4.37
CA ARG A 64 -25.91 22.73 3.43
C ARG A 64 -25.31 22.83 2.03
N LEU A 65 -24.10 22.29 1.82
CA LEU A 65 -23.48 22.27 0.50
C LEU A 65 -24.39 21.56 -0.49
N LYS A 66 -24.50 22.16 -1.68
CA LYS A 66 -25.21 21.59 -2.82
C LYS A 66 -24.22 20.92 -3.75
N GLU A 67 -24.70 20.00 -4.57
CA GLU A 67 -23.88 19.39 -5.61
C GLU A 67 -23.27 20.44 -6.54
N GLY A 68 -21.98 20.28 -6.87
CA GLY A 68 -21.23 21.24 -7.67
C GLY A 68 -20.68 22.46 -6.90
N SER A 69 -20.83 22.50 -5.56
CA SER A 69 -20.32 23.63 -4.77
C SER A 69 -18.79 23.64 -4.69
N THR A 70 -18.22 24.85 -4.67
CA THR A 70 -16.80 25.07 -4.32
C THR A 70 -16.72 25.78 -2.98
N LEU A 71 -16.26 25.09 -1.95
CA LEU A 71 -16.03 25.63 -0.61
C LEU A 71 -14.61 26.22 -0.52
N VAL A 72 -14.51 27.53 -0.34
CA VAL A 72 -13.23 28.25 -0.24
C VAL A 72 -12.93 28.54 1.22
N LEU A 73 -11.87 27.93 1.75
CA LEU A 73 -11.40 28.11 3.12
C LEU A 73 -10.45 29.32 3.22
N PRO A 74 -10.50 30.09 4.32
CA PRO A 74 -9.60 31.21 4.55
C PRO A 74 -8.21 30.71 5.00
N ALA A 75 -7.21 31.58 4.91
CA ALA A 75 -5.94 31.36 5.60
C ALA A 75 -6.13 31.46 7.11
N GLY A 76 -5.40 30.65 7.86
CA GLY A 76 -5.46 30.57 9.32
C GLY A 76 -5.18 29.15 9.82
N LYS A 77 -4.87 29.06 11.12
CA LYS A 77 -4.88 27.78 11.85
C LYS A 77 -6.14 27.74 12.72
N PHE A 78 -6.99 26.77 12.43
CA PHE A 78 -8.32 26.65 13.00
C PHE A 78 -8.44 25.35 13.78
N GLN A 79 -8.85 25.47 15.03
CA GLN A 79 -8.98 24.35 15.96
C GLN A 79 -10.38 23.73 15.86
N PHE A 80 -10.46 22.41 15.79
CA PHE A 80 -11.70 21.65 15.75
C PHE A 80 -11.67 20.53 16.80
N ASP A 81 -12.78 20.33 17.51
CA ASP A 81 -12.92 19.29 18.52
C ASP A 81 -13.57 18.01 17.98
N ARG A 82 -14.17 18.08 16.77
CA ARG A 82 -14.92 16.99 16.13
C ARG A 82 -14.62 16.90 14.63
N PRO A 83 -14.92 15.76 13.99
CA PRO A 83 -14.65 15.60 12.57
C PRO A 83 -15.51 16.56 11.75
N LEU A 84 -14.93 17.09 10.68
CA LEU A 84 -15.64 17.80 9.63
C LEU A 84 -16.23 16.76 8.67
N ILE A 85 -17.56 16.65 8.61
CA ILE A 85 -18.24 15.56 7.88
C ILE A 85 -18.97 16.09 6.65
N MET A 86 -18.81 15.42 5.51
CA MET A 86 -19.51 15.74 4.27
C MET A 86 -19.93 14.49 3.49
N ASN A 87 -21.11 14.53 2.87
CA ASN A 87 -21.63 13.49 1.98
C ASN A 87 -22.27 14.05 0.69
N THR A 88 -22.03 15.32 0.39
CA THR A 88 -22.51 15.98 -0.84
C THR A 88 -21.62 15.65 -2.03
N HIS A 89 -22.23 15.25 -3.15
CA HIS A 89 -21.53 14.93 -4.39
C HIS A 89 -20.96 16.17 -5.09
N GLY A 90 -19.89 16.00 -5.88
CA GLY A 90 -19.40 17.04 -6.79
C GLY A 90 -18.83 18.27 -6.09
N VAL A 91 -18.40 18.15 -4.83
CA VAL A 91 -17.86 19.28 -4.06
C VAL A 91 -16.37 19.42 -4.29
N THR A 92 -15.92 20.67 -4.45
CA THR A 92 -14.51 21.05 -4.31
C THR A 92 -14.29 21.79 -3.00
N ILE A 93 -13.33 21.37 -2.18
CA ILE A 93 -12.87 22.12 -1.00
C ILE A 93 -11.46 22.62 -1.28
N ILE A 94 -11.25 23.94 -1.21
CA ILE A 94 -9.98 24.58 -1.51
C ILE A 94 -9.53 25.52 -0.39
N GLY A 95 -8.31 25.33 0.10
CA GLY A 95 -7.65 26.24 1.05
C GLY A 95 -6.64 27.19 0.40
N LYS A 96 -5.83 27.83 1.24
CA LYS A 96 -4.80 28.82 0.86
C LYS A 96 -3.37 28.28 0.91
N GLY A 97 -3.17 26.98 0.71
CA GLY A 97 -1.86 26.33 0.77
C GLY A 97 -1.79 25.33 1.92
N ASN A 98 -0.86 24.39 1.82
CA ASN A 98 -0.64 23.31 2.79
C ASN A 98 0.62 23.50 3.64
N GLY A 99 1.19 24.71 3.65
CA GLY A 99 2.40 25.06 4.40
C GLY A 99 2.18 25.14 5.91
N THR A 100 3.18 25.68 6.60
CA THR A 100 3.20 25.85 8.06
C THR A 100 2.90 27.27 8.52
N ASN A 101 2.67 28.23 7.60
CA ASN A 101 2.46 29.63 7.95
C ASN A 101 0.96 29.97 7.99
N PRO A 102 0.33 30.06 9.17
CA PRO A 102 -1.11 30.31 9.28
C PRO A 102 -1.54 31.69 8.77
N SER A 103 -0.61 32.62 8.50
CA SER A 103 -0.96 33.91 7.92
C SER A 103 -1.31 33.83 6.43
N ILE A 104 -0.87 32.76 5.75
CA ILE A 104 -1.06 32.57 4.31
C ILE A 104 -1.65 31.20 3.97
N ASP A 105 -1.46 30.18 4.80
CA ASP A 105 -1.92 28.80 4.59
C ASP A 105 -3.23 28.51 5.34
N THR A 106 -3.97 27.49 4.90
CA THR A 106 -5.13 26.95 5.62
C THR A 106 -4.72 25.70 6.40
N ILE A 107 -4.85 25.73 7.72
CA ILE A 107 -4.49 24.61 8.62
C ILE A 107 -5.70 24.25 9.49
N LEU A 108 -6.15 22.99 9.39
CA LEU A 108 -7.21 22.42 10.21
C LEU A 108 -6.56 21.58 11.32
N SER A 109 -6.60 22.07 12.55
CA SER A 109 -5.97 21.46 13.72
C SER A 109 -6.99 20.68 14.53
N PHE A 110 -6.72 19.40 14.74
CA PHE A 110 -7.51 18.49 15.59
C PHE A 110 -6.79 18.12 16.88
N LYS A 111 -5.79 18.93 17.26
CA LYS A 111 -5.03 18.75 18.49
C LYS A 111 -5.97 18.62 19.69
N ASP A 112 -5.77 17.61 20.53
CA ASP A 112 -6.61 17.35 21.71
C ASP A 112 -8.09 17.02 21.41
N ALA A 113 -8.48 16.87 20.13
CA ALA A 113 -9.83 16.45 19.77
C ALA A 113 -10.11 15.03 20.30
N SER A 114 -11.31 14.84 20.86
CA SER A 114 -11.74 13.54 21.39
C SER A 114 -12.12 12.53 20.29
N SER A 115 -12.27 13.00 19.05
CA SER A 115 -12.69 12.22 17.90
C SER A 115 -11.51 11.68 17.09
N ARG A 116 -11.73 10.61 16.32
CA ARG A 116 -10.67 9.95 15.54
C ARG A 116 -10.36 10.63 14.20
N ASN A 117 -11.33 11.21 13.51
CA ASN A 117 -11.12 11.70 12.14
C ASN A 117 -11.05 13.22 12.10
N GLY A 118 -10.21 13.76 11.21
CA GLY A 118 -10.19 15.16 10.85
C GLY A 118 -11.30 15.49 9.85
N LEU A 119 -10.99 15.43 8.56
CA LEU A 119 -11.99 15.54 7.49
C LEU A 119 -12.50 14.14 7.10
N GLN A 120 -13.82 13.95 7.17
CA GLN A 120 -14.48 12.69 6.83
C GLN A 120 -15.51 12.89 5.71
N ILE A 121 -15.32 12.16 4.62
CA ILE A 121 -16.17 12.21 3.43
C ILE A 121 -16.60 10.79 3.06
N SER A 122 -17.89 10.59 2.82
CA SER A 122 -18.41 9.25 2.53
C SER A 122 -19.53 9.29 1.50
N ASN A 123 -19.61 8.24 0.68
CA ASN A 123 -20.69 8.01 -0.28
C ASN A 123 -20.83 9.14 -1.31
N VAL A 124 -19.73 9.62 -1.89
CA VAL A 124 -19.77 10.70 -2.89
C VAL A 124 -19.29 10.27 -4.27
N LYS A 125 -19.91 10.79 -5.34
CA LYS A 125 -19.55 10.44 -6.73
C LYS A 125 -18.30 11.13 -7.26
N THR A 126 -18.02 12.34 -6.77
CA THR A 126 -16.86 13.16 -7.13
C THR A 126 -16.55 14.04 -5.95
N VAL A 127 -15.27 14.15 -5.58
CA VAL A 127 -14.81 15.12 -4.60
C VAL A 127 -13.38 15.56 -4.90
N THR A 128 -13.12 16.86 -4.76
CA THR A 128 -11.79 17.43 -4.97
C THR A 128 -11.36 18.21 -3.73
N LEU A 129 -10.22 17.86 -3.15
CA LEU A 129 -9.64 18.49 -1.96
C LEU A 129 -8.31 19.12 -2.33
N LYS A 130 -8.14 20.42 -2.09
CA LYS A 130 -6.97 21.17 -2.55
C LYS A 130 -6.38 22.12 -1.53
N ASN A 131 -5.05 22.14 -1.43
CA ASN A 131 -4.28 23.23 -0.83
C ASN A 131 -4.66 23.57 0.62
N PHE A 132 -4.71 22.57 1.51
CA PHE A 132 -4.83 22.80 2.95
C PHE A 132 -4.12 21.71 3.75
N ALA A 133 -3.84 22.00 5.02
CA ALA A 133 -3.25 21.06 5.96
C ALA A 133 -4.27 20.54 6.98
N VAL A 134 -4.09 19.30 7.43
CA VAL A 134 -4.76 18.68 8.56
C VAL A 134 -3.70 18.23 9.56
N GLU A 135 -3.81 18.69 10.80
CA GLU A 135 -2.84 18.43 11.86
C GLU A 135 -3.47 17.68 13.04
N ASP A 136 -2.70 16.76 13.64
CA ASP A 136 -2.97 16.15 14.95
C ASP A 136 -4.32 15.39 15.08
N ALA A 137 -4.82 14.82 13.99
CA ALA A 137 -6.00 13.94 14.04
C ALA A 137 -5.62 12.56 14.64
N ALA A 138 -6.25 12.18 15.77
CA ALA A 138 -5.94 10.94 16.51
C ALA A 138 -6.47 9.63 15.87
N GLY A 139 -6.67 9.64 14.56
CA GLY A 139 -7.16 8.51 13.78
C GLY A 139 -6.83 8.80 12.33
N ASN A 140 -7.71 9.46 11.58
CA ASN A 140 -7.45 9.73 10.17
C ASN A 140 -7.44 11.22 9.88
N ALA A 141 -6.41 11.75 9.22
CA ALA A 141 -6.39 13.17 8.87
C ALA A 141 -7.47 13.48 7.82
N VAL A 142 -7.44 12.74 6.69
CA VAL A 142 -8.45 12.84 5.63
C VAL A 142 -8.96 11.44 5.29
N PHE A 143 -10.19 11.15 5.67
CA PHE A 143 -10.86 9.87 5.43
C PHE A 143 -11.92 10.01 4.33
N VAL A 144 -11.75 9.29 3.23
CA VAL A 144 -12.72 9.24 2.12
C VAL A 144 -13.15 7.81 1.87
N SER A 145 -14.44 7.51 1.96
CA SER A 145 -14.93 6.13 1.84
C SER A 145 -16.11 5.98 0.89
N ALA A 146 -16.24 4.80 0.28
CA ALA A 146 -17.40 4.44 -0.55
C ALA A 146 -17.67 5.47 -1.66
N SER A 147 -16.62 5.99 -2.30
CA SER A 147 -16.71 7.16 -3.19
C SER A 147 -16.11 6.89 -4.56
N THR A 148 -16.42 7.75 -5.52
CA THR A 148 -15.86 7.71 -6.87
C THR A 148 -15.21 9.06 -7.17
N ASN A 149 -14.24 9.09 -8.10
CA ASN A 149 -13.55 10.29 -8.58
C ASN A 149 -13.04 11.16 -7.41
N VAL A 150 -12.12 10.60 -6.64
CA VAL A 150 -11.53 11.24 -5.46
C VAL A 150 -10.21 11.88 -5.86
N THR A 151 -10.12 13.21 -5.76
CA THR A 151 -8.87 13.95 -5.98
C THR A 151 -8.41 14.63 -4.69
N MET A 152 -7.20 14.29 -4.26
CA MET A 152 -6.46 14.97 -3.20
C MET A 152 -5.21 15.59 -3.83
N ASP A 153 -5.14 16.92 -3.86
CA ASP A 153 -4.09 17.65 -4.59
C ASP A 153 -3.50 18.77 -3.73
N GLY A 154 -2.24 18.65 -3.34
CA GLY A 154 -1.60 19.68 -2.52
C GLY A 154 -2.10 19.69 -1.08
N LEU A 155 -2.39 18.53 -0.49
CA LEU A 155 -2.75 18.43 0.93
C LEU A 155 -1.50 18.24 1.80
N ARG A 156 -1.60 18.59 3.09
CA ARG A 156 -0.65 18.13 4.11
C ARG A 156 -1.41 17.41 5.22
N ALA A 157 -0.94 16.23 5.63
CA ALA A 157 -1.41 15.53 6.82
C ALA A 157 -0.21 15.31 7.74
N GLU A 158 -0.27 15.79 8.98
CA GLU A 158 0.89 15.77 9.88
C GLU A 158 0.51 15.55 11.34
N TRP A 159 1.23 14.66 12.01
CA TRP A 159 1.31 14.64 13.46
C TRP A 159 2.49 15.52 13.92
N MET A 160 2.19 16.61 14.63
CA MET A 160 3.13 17.73 14.79
C MET A 160 4.23 17.47 15.82
N ILE A 161 3.91 16.78 16.92
CA ILE A 161 4.83 16.62 18.05
C ILE A 161 5.38 15.21 18.03
N ASN A 162 6.70 15.07 17.87
CA ASN A 162 7.41 13.80 17.97
C ASN A 162 6.69 12.65 17.22
N PRO A 163 6.52 12.80 15.88
CA PRO A 163 5.64 11.97 15.06
C PRO A 163 5.89 10.46 15.18
N THR A 164 7.12 10.04 15.43
CA THR A 164 7.49 8.63 15.54
C THR A 164 7.17 8.02 16.91
N LEU A 165 6.98 8.84 17.95
CA LEU A 165 6.84 8.38 19.33
C LEU A 165 5.47 8.69 19.96
N THR A 166 4.76 9.71 19.47
CA THR A 166 3.50 10.14 20.09
C THR A 166 2.33 10.19 19.15
N SER A 167 2.53 9.91 17.86
CA SER A 167 1.44 9.90 16.89
C SER A 167 0.35 8.95 17.29
N LYS A 168 -0.90 9.39 17.17
CA LYS A 168 -2.10 8.54 17.22
C LYS A 168 -2.81 8.50 15.88
N MET A 169 -2.22 9.11 14.85
CA MET A 169 -2.80 9.18 13.51
C MET A 169 -2.59 7.83 12.84
N ALA A 170 -3.62 7.00 12.80
CA ALA A 170 -3.64 5.76 12.04
C ALA A 170 -3.32 6.03 10.56
N TYR A 171 -4.12 6.84 9.86
CA TYR A 171 -3.89 7.11 8.44
C TYR A 171 -3.81 8.61 8.14
N GLY A 172 -2.84 9.04 7.35
CA GLY A 172 -2.77 10.43 6.90
C GLY A 172 -3.85 10.73 5.86
N LEU A 173 -3.65 10.23 4.64
CA LEU A 173 -4.62 10.30 3.56
C LEU A 173 -5.20 8.91 3.30
N TYR A 174 -6.51 8.77 3.48
CA TYR A 174 -7.18 7.48 3.54
C TYR A 174 -8.42 7.39 2.64
N PRO A 175 -8.24 7.32 1.31
CA PRO A 175 -9.28 6.83 0.42
C PRO A 175 -9.44 5.31 0.52
N VAL A 176 -10.67 4.83 0.71
CA VAL A 176 -10.97 3.40 0.86
C VAL A 176 -12.30 3.02 0.24
N ASN A 177 -12.43 1.79 -0.23
CA ASN A 177 -13.67 1.33 -0.88
C ASN A 177 -14.10 2.32 -1.98
N SER A 178 -13.15 2.86 -2.73
CA SER A 178 -13.38 3.98 -3.64
C SER A 178 -12.77 3.71 -5.02
N ASP A 179 -13.19 4.49 -6.01
CA ASP A 179 -12.78 4.35 -7.42
C ASP A 179 -12.24 5.65 -7.99
N ASN A 180 -11.29 5.53 -8.91
CA ASN A 180 -10.70 6.65 -9.64
C ASN A 180 -10.11 7.66 -8.65
N ILE A 181 -9.01 7.26 -8.02
CA ILE A 181 -8.38 7.99 -6.93
C ILE A 181 -7.10 8.63 -7.45
N ILE A 182 -6.94 9.92 -7.21
CA ILE A 182 -5.72 10.68 -7.46
C ILE A 182 -5.27 11.29 -6.14
N VAL A 183 -4.08 10.91 -5.67
CA VAL A 183 -3.38 11.54 -4.55
C VAL A 183 -2.08 12.11 -5.09
N LYS A 184 -1.99 13.44 -5.19
CA LYS A 184 -0.83 14.10 -5.79
C LYS A 184 -0.37 15.37 -5.09
N ASN A 185 0.91 15.67 -5.21
CA ASN A 185 1.51 16.88 -4.65
C ASN A 185 1.29 17.01 -3.12
N CYS A 186 1.02 15.91 -2.42
CA CYS A 186 0.72 15.92 -1.00
C CYS A 186 1.96 15.70 -0.16
N LYS A 187 1.88 16.11 1.11
CA LYS A 187 2.88 15.85 2.14
C LYS A 187 2.26 15.08 3.29
N VAL A 188 2.83 13.95 3.70
CA VAL A 188 2.27 13.14 4.80
C VAL A 188 3.33 12.69 5.79
N ILE A 189 3.08 12.96 7.08
CA ILE A 189 4.08 12.83 8.13
C ILE A 189 3.48 12.23 9.40
N GLY A 190 4.15 11.21 9.95
CA GLY A 190 3.89 10.78 11.32
C GLY A 190 2.61 9.98 11.50
N SER A 191 2.31 9.04 10.62
CA SER A 191 1.26 8.04 10.85
C SER A 191 1.82 6.81 11.61
N GLU A 192 1.04 6.28 12.55
CA GLU A 192 1.33 5.02 13.27
C GLU A 192 1.02 3.75 12.44
N ASP A 193 0.40 3.93 11.28
CA ASP A 193 0.11 2.89 10.30
C ASP A 193 0.62 3.35 8.92
N ALA A 194 -0.25 3.82 8.02
CA ALA A 194 0.16 4.33 6.71
C ALA A 194 -0.01 5.84 6.52
N GLY A 195 1.01 6.49 5.95
CA GLY A 195 0.93 7.89 5.53
C GLY A 195 -0.16 8.07 4.47
N ILE A 196 0.02 7.47 3.31
CA ILE A 196 -1.02 7.38 2.27
C ILE A 196 -1.50 5.94 2.20
N TYR A 197 -2.73 5.69 2.61
CA TYR A 197 -3.37 4.38 2.51
C TYR A 197 -4.44 4.40 1.44
N VAL A 198 -4.35 3.53 0.44
CA VAL A 198 -5.40 3.31 -0.55
C VAL A 198 -5.85 1.86 -0.50
N GLY A 199 -7.02 1.61 0.08
CA GLY A 199 -7.51 0.26 0.35
C GLY A 199 -8.78 -0.10 -0.41
N GLN A 200 -8.89 -1.36 -0.80
CA GLN A 200 -10.10 -1.94 -1.40
C GLN A 200 -10.64 -1.08 -2.54
N SER A 201 -9.76 -0.58 -3.39
CA SER A 201 -10.04 0.46 -4.38
C SER A 201 -9.53 0.09 -5.76
N GLN A 202 -9.95 0.81 -6.81
CA GLN A 202 -9.42 0.59 -8.15
C GLN A 202 -9.21 1.87 -8.95
N ASN A 203 -8.31 1.81 -9.92
CA ASN A 203 -7.85 2.93 -10.73
C ASN A 203 -7.26 4.02 -9.83
N ILE A 204 -6.01 3.84 -9.45
CA ILE A 204 -5.35 4.62 -8.41
C ILE A 204 -4.08 5.25 -8.98
N VAL A 205 -3.88 6.54 -8.70
CA VAL A 205 -2.62 7.24 -8.96
C VAL A 205 -2.16 7.93 -7.68
N VAL A 206 -0.99 7.53 -7.19
CA VAL A 206 -0.28 8.19 -6.08
C VAL A 206 1.00 8.77 -6.66
N SER A 207 1.05 10.10 -6.84
CA SER A 207 2.18 10.72 -7.56
C SER A 207 2.70 12.03 -6.99
N ASN A 208 4.00 12.27 -7.09
CA ASN A 208 4.64 13.53 -6.69
C ASN A 208 4.39 13.91 -5.21
N ASN A 209 4.33 12.92 -4.32
CA ASN A 209 4.12 13.14 -2.89
C ASN A 209 5.43 13.07 -2.10
N GLU A 210 5.49 13.79 -0.98
CA GLU A 210 6.54 13.73 0.04
C GLU A 210 6.01 12.98 1.26
N VAL A 211 6.55 11.81 1.57
CA VAL A 211 5.98 10.92 2.60
C VAL A 211 7.05 10.37 3.53
N TYR A 212 7.01 10.76 4.80
CA TYR A 212 8.07 10.40 5.75
C TYR A 212 7.63 10.24 7.21
N LEU A 213 8.42 9.50 7.99
CA LEU A 213 8.19 9.23 9.42
C LEU A 213 6.86 8.51 9.70
N ASN A 214 6.36 7.73 8.75
CA ASN A 214 5.21 6.84 8.92
C ASN A 214 5.68 5.40 9.11
N VAL A 215 4.82 4.48 9.54
CA VAL A 215 5.20 3.05 9.48
C VAL A 215 5.24 2.60 8.02
N ALA A 216 4.12 2.65 7.31
CA ALA A 216 4.09 2.54 5.85
C ALA A 216 4.11 3.95 5.24
N GLY A 217 5.00 4.21 4.29
CA GLY A 217 4.93 5.45 3.51
C GLY A 217 3.66 5.47 2.67
N VAL A 218 3.62 4.64 1.64
CA VAL A 218 2.42 4.38 0.82
C VAL A 218 2.00 2.93 0.99
N GLU A 219 0.72 2.69 1.22
CA GLU A 219 0.12 1.36 1.23
C GLU A 219 -1.00 1.25 0.20
N ILE A 220 -0.89 0.23 -0.67
CA ILE A 220 -1.94 -0.19 -1.60
C ILE A 220 -2.47 -1.54 -1.10
N GLU A 221 -3.63 -1.54 -0.45
CA GLU A 221 -4.20 -2.73 0.16
C GLU A 221 -5.39 -3.26 -0.66
N ASN A 222 -5.39 -4.55 -1.01
CA ASN A 222 -6.51 -5.24 -1.66
C ASN A 222 -7.12 -4.42 -2.81
N SER A 223 -6.27 -3.85 -3.68
CA SER A 223 -6.70 -2.88 -4.70
C SER A 223 -6.27 -3.29 -6.10
N LEU A 224 -6.95 -2.75 -7.11
CA LEU A 224 -6.71 -3.06 -8.52
C LEU A 224 -6.18 -1.83 -9.28
N ASN A 225 -5.25 -2.04 -10.21
CA ASN A 225 -4.81 -1.01 -11.17
C ASN A 225 -4.29 0.27 -10.47
N ALA A 226 -3.15 0.16 -9.79
CA ALA A 226 -2.52 1.27 -9.07
C ALA A 226 -1.19 1.68 -9.70
N ILE A 227 -0.96 2.98 -9.84
CA ILE A 227 0.31 3.57 -10.25
C ILE A 227 0.84 4.40 -9.09
N VAL A 228 2.02 4.03 -8.59
CA VAL A 228 2.76 4.77 -7.55
C VAL A 228 4.02 5.33 -8.20
N GLU A 229 4.06 6.64 -8.46
CA GLU A 229 5.14 7.23 -9.25
C GLU A 229 5.66 8.60 -8.81
N ASN A 230 6.96 8.85 -9.06
CA ASN A 230 7.59 10.15 -8.82
C ASN A 230 7.45 10.66 -7.36
N ASN A 231 7.21 9.77 -6.40
CA ASN A 231 7.12 10.13 -5.00
C ASN A 231 8.51 10.11 -4.35
N ASN A 232 8.66 10.91 -3.30
CA ASN A 232 9.80 10.88 -2.41
C ASN A 232 9.37 10.26 -1.08
N LEU A 233 9.77 9.00 -0.85
CA LEU A 233 9.36 8.20 0.31
C LEU A 233 10.58 7.92 1.18
N HIS A 234 10.66 8.57 2.34
CA HIS A 234 11.85 8.45 3.17
C HIS A 234 11.60 8.42 4.67
N ASN A 235 12.55 7.88 5.44
CA ASN A 235 12.44 7.81 6.89
C ASN A 235 11.12 7.17 7.41
N ASN A 236 10.47 6.33 6.62
CA ASN A 236 9.37 5.48 7.08
C ASN A 236 9.94 4.17 7.68
N THR A 237 9.10 3.28 8.17
CA THR A 237 9.53 1.90 8.50
C THR A 237 9.66 1.06 7.23
N GLY A 238 8.67 1.16 6.36
CA GLY A 238 8.64 0.64 5.01
C GLY A 238 8.27 1.75 4.01
N GLY A 239 8.92 1.79 2.85
CA GLY A 239 8.65 2.81 1.83
C GLY A 239 7.28 2.63 1.15
N VAL A 240 7.16 1.61 0.31
CA VAL A 240 5.91 1.26 -0.39
C VAL A 240 5.49 -0.16 -0.04
N LEU A 241 4.26 -0.34 0.42
CA LEU A 241 3.66 -1.63 0.75
C LEU A 241 2.52 -1.94 -0.22
N VAL A 242 2.54 -3.15 -0.80
CA VAL A 242 1.47 -3.66 -1.66
C VAL A 242 0.92 -4.93 -1.03
N PHE A 243 -0.18 -4.80 -0.31
CA PHE A 243 -0.72 -5.87 0.52
C PHE A 243 -2.02 -6.41 -0.04
N SER A 244 -2.16 -7.74 -0.02
CA SER A 244 -3.45 -8.41 -0.02
C SER A 244 -3.60 -9.08 1.32
N LEU A 245 -4.66 -8.75 2.05
CA LEU A 245 -4.98 -9.28 3.36
C LEU A 245 -6.33 -10.02 3.31
N PRO A 246 -6.52 -11.05 4.16
CA PRO A 246 -7.78 -11.79 4.24
C PRO A 246 -8.89 -10.95 4.89
N GLY A 247 -10.15 -11.31 4.64
CA GLY A 247 -11.29 -10.73 5.36
C GLY A 247 -11.80 -9.41 4.78
N THR A 248 -11.23 -8.92 3.68
CA THR A 248 -11.79 -7.79 2.93
C THR A 248 -13.02 -8.25 2.12
N TYR A 249 -14.01 -7.36 1.92
CA TYR A 249 -15.26 -7.72 1.24
C TYR A 249 -15.30 -7.35 -0.24
N ARG A 250 -14.56 -6.31 -0.65
CA ARG A 250 -14.66 -5.77 -2.00
C ARG A 250 -13.74 -6.48 -2.99
N PHE A 251 -12.45 -6.57 -2.68
CA PHE A 251 -11.48 -7.29 -3.50
C PHE A 251 -10.69 -8.23 -2.60
N LYS A 252 -10.86 -9.54 -2.80
CA LYS A 252 -10.15 -10.58 -2.04
C LYS A 252 -8.65 -10.62 -2.31
N LYS A 253 -8.22 -9.99 -3.41
CA LYS A 253 -6.83 -9.93 -3.84
C LYS A 253 -6.57 -8.62 -4.57
N GLY A 254 -5.39 -8.04 -4.35
CA GLY A 254 -4.88 -6.93 -5.14
C GLY A 254 -4.12 -7.42 -6.36
N SER A 255 -4.22 -6.69 -7.48
CA SER A 255 -3.56 -7.00 -8.74
C SER A 255 -3.32 -5.75 -9.58
N GLY A 256 -2.23 -5.73 -10.34
CA GLY A 256 -1.94 -4.67 -11.30
C GLY A 256 -1.41 -3.41 -10.62
N VAL A 257 -0.23 -3.51 -10.00
CA VAL A 257 0.42 -2.39 -9.33
C VAL A 257 1.74 -2.06 -10.01
N LEU A 258 1.92 -0.81 -10.44
CA LEU A 258 3.14 -0.29 -11.04
C LEU A 258 3.77 0.72 -10.11
N ILE A 259 4.95 0.39 -9.59
CA ILE A 259 5.77 1.26 -8.76
C ILE A 259 6.94 1.76 -9.62
N GLN A 260 6.92 3.03 -10.02
CA GLN A 260 7.92 3.56 -10.95
C GLN A 260 8.48 4.92 -10.63
N ASN A 261 9.76 5.14 -10.95
CA ASN A 261 10.40 6.46 -10.88
C ASN A 261 10.31 7.15 -9.51
N ASN A 262 10.16 6.39 -8.42
CA ASN A 262 10.15 6.93 -7.08
C ASN A 262 11.58 7.06 -6.53
N ASN A 263 11.77 8.01 -5.62
CA ASN A 263 12.93 8.08 -4.76
C ASN A 263 12.55 7.48 -3.38
N ILE A 264 13.05 6.28 -3.10
CA ILE A 264 12.68 5.49 -1.91
C ILE A 264 13.93 5.29 -1.06
N HIS A 265 14.08 6.07 0.00
CA HIS A 265 15.36 6.11 0.71
C HIS A 265 15.25 6.24 2.23
N ASP A 266 16.26 5.76 2.96
CA ASP A 266 16.35 5.95 4.41
C ASP A 266 15.14 5.42 5.21
N ASN A 267 14.35 4.46 4.68
CA ASN A 267 13.15 3.93 5.33
C ASN A 267 13.52 2.96 6.46
N ASN A 268 14.12 3.50 7.52
CA ASN A 268 14.79 2.80 8.61
C ASN A 268 14.19 3.08 10.00
N THR A 269 13.07 3.82 10.03
CA THR A 269 12.37 4.18 11.26
C THR A 269 11.82 2.90 11.91
N PRO A 270 11.92 2.72 13.24
CA PRO A 270 11.27 1.60 13.90
C PRO A 270 9.76 1.66 13.73
N VAL A 271 9.09 0.50 13.75
CA VAL A 271 7.63 0.43 13.90
C VAL A 271 7.21 1.28 15.10
N ALA A 272 6.19 2.13 14.93
CA ALA A 272 5.67 2.97 16.00
C ALA A 272 5.20 2.10 17.18
N ALA A 273 5.49 2.51 18.42
CA ALA A 273 5.25 1.70 19.61
C ALA A 273 3.76 1.36 19.83
N ASN A 274 2.86 2.18 19.28
CA ASN A 274 1.41 2.04 19.32
C ASN A 274 0.80 1.59 18.00
N ALA A 275 1.62 1.26 16.99
CA ALA A 275 1.13 0.62 15.77
C ALA A 275 0.38 -0.68 16.10
N SER A 276 -0.60 -1.01 15.27
CA SER A 276 -1.39 -2.23 15.43
C SER A 276 -1.69 -2.85 14.06
N GLY A 277 -2.19 -4.09 14.04
CA GLY A 277 -2.46 -4.79 12.79
C GLY A 277 -1.20 -5.29 12.07
N PHE A 278 -1.32 -5.57 10.78
CA PHE A 278 -0.27 -6.24 9.99
C PHE A 278 0.96 -5.38 9.77
N VAL A 279 0.81 -4.06 9.75
CA VAL A 279 1.94 -3.12 9.56
C VAL A 279 3.03 -3.30 10.62
N THR A 280 2.68 -3.84 11.80
CA THR A 280 3.63 -4.14 12.88
C THR A 280 4.66 -5.22 12.52
N SER A 281 4.36 -6.04 11.51
CA SER A 281 5.23 -7.11 11.04
C SER A 281 6.23 -6.65 9.97
N VAL A 282 6.09 -5.42 9.47
CA VAL A 282 6.99 -4.86 8.45
C VAL A 282 8.39 -4.73 9.04
N PRO A 283 9.41 -5.42 8.49
CA PRO A 283 10.78 -5.25 8.95
C PRO A 283 11.23 -3.80 8.73
N PRO A 284 11.65 -3.06 9.78
CA PRO A 284 12.24 -1.74 9.61
C PRO A 284 13.42 -1.79 8.65
N GLY A 285 13.52 -0.84 7.72
CA GLY A 285 14.54 -0.92 6.68
C GLY A 285 14.09 -1.64 5.42
N THR A 286 12.80 -1.59 5.08
CA THR A 286 12.29 -2.20 3.85
C THR A 286 11.95 -1.12 2.84
N GLY A 287 12.55 -1.18 1.64
CA GLY A 287 12.24 -0.22 0.57
C GLY A 287 10.83 -0.42 0.03
N ILE A 288 10.59 -1.57 -0.60
CA ILE A 288 9.30 -1.99 -1.15
C ILE A 288 8.97 -3.38 -0.63
N MET A 289 7.74 -3.59 -0.16
CA MET A 289 7.24 -4.90 0.26
C MET A 289 5.96 -5.27 -0.50
N VAL A 290 5.93 -6.47 -1.07
CA VAL A 290 4.76 -7.04 -1.75
C VAL A 290 4.32 -8.28 -0.99
N LEU A 291 3.10 -8.26 -0.46
CA LEU A 291 2.52 -9.34 0.33
C LEU A 291 1.28 -9.88 -0.38
N ALA A 292 1.37 -11.12 -0.87
CA ALA A 292 0.26 -11.88 -1.47
C ALA A 292 -0.51 -11.19 -2.61
N ALA A 293 0.07 -10.16 -3.23
CA ALA A 293 -0.52 -9.47 -4.37
C ALA A 293 -0.10 -10.13 -5.70
N ASP A 294 -0.90 -9.89 -6.74
CA ASP A 294 -0.61 -10.34 -8.09
C ASP A 294 -0.15 -9.19 -8.99
N ASP A 295 0.54 -9.49 -10.09
CA ASP A 295 0.84 -8.58 -11.20
C ASP A 295 1.44 -7.23 -10.74
N THR A 296 2.56 -7.31 -10.00
CA THR A 296 3.25 -6.14 -9.47
C THR A 296 4.54 -5.86 -10.25
N GLU A 297 4.62 -4.71 -10.90
CA GLU A 297 5.80 -4.23 -11.62
C GLU A 297 6.52 -3.15 -10.81
N ILE A 298 7.84 -3.30 -10.62
CA ILE A 298 8.68 -2.36 -9.87
C ILE A 298 9.82 -1.93 -10.80
N ARG A 299 9.82 -0.69 -11.30
CA ARG A 299 10.81 -0.26 -12.29
C ARG A 299 11.25 1.19 -12.24
N GLY A 300 12.51 1.46 -12.59
CA GLY A 300 13.03 2.82 -12.70
C GLY A 300 13.11 3.58 -11.36
N ASN A 301 12.98 2.90 -10.22
CA ASN A 301 13.06 3.55 -8.91
C ASN A 301 14.52 3.70 -8.45
N ILE A 302 14.78 4.71 -7.64
CA ILE A 302 15.98 4.80 -6.80
C ILE A 302 15.62 4.24 -5.43
N ILE A 303 16.29 3.17 -5.01
CA ILE A 303 16.03 2.47 -3.75
C ILE A 303 17.32 2.47 -2.93
N LYS A 304 17.38 3.30 -1.88
CA LYS A 304 18.66 3.60 -1.22
C LYS A 304 18.60 3.53 0.31
N ASN A 305 19.66 3.03 0.94
CA ASN A 305 19.87 3.12 2.38
C ASN A 305 18.75 2.48 3.21
N HIS A 306 18.51 1.18 3.01
CA HIS A 306 17.50 0.41 3.75
C HIS A 306 18.16 -0.66 4.61
N LYS A 307 17.93 -0.64 5.92
CA LYS A 307 18.56 -1.55 6.89
C LYS A 307 18.36 -3.03 6.57
N THR A 308 17.18 -3.42 6.06
CA THR A 308 16.79 -4.82 5.81
C THR A 308 16.96 -5.23 4.36
N THR A 309 16.23 -4.62 3.43
CA THR A 309 16.34 -4.95 2.00
C THR A 309 15.64 -3.89 1.14
N GLY A 310 15.96 -3.86 -0.16
CA GLY A 310 15.34 -2.96 -1.12
C GLY A 310 13.94 -3.42 -1.53
N ILE A 311 13.77 -4.71 -1.83
CA ILE A 311 12.54 -5.32 -2.34
C ILE A 311 12.30 -6.63 -1.57
N LEU A 312 11.13 -6.75 -0.98
CA LEU A 312 10.71 -7.92 -0.20
C LEU A 312 9.40 -8.49 -0.77
N ALA A 313 9.44 -9.72 -1.26
CA ALA A 313 8.32 -10.44 -1.86
C ALA A 313 7.89 -11.58 -0.92
N LEU A 314 6.65 -11.56 -0.45
CA LEU A 314 6.16 -12.49 0.57
C LEU A 314 4.79 -13.05 0.22
N SER A 315 4.61 -14.34 0.46
CA SER A 315 3.33 -14.98 0.69
C SER A 315 2.81 -14.62 2.07
N TYR A 316 1.49 -14.50 2.22
CA TYR A 316 0.84 -14.34 3.51
C TYR A 316 1.09 -15.53 4.44
N GLN A 317 1.44 -16.71 3.91
CA GLN A 317 1.84 -17.89 4.69
C GLN A 317 3.02 -17.59 5.64
N THR A 318 3.87 -16.62 5.31
CA THR A 318 5.02 -16.21 6.15
C THR A 318 4.61 -15.62 7.50
N THR A 319 3.40 -15.04 7.57
CA THR A 319 2.93 -14.32 8.75
C THR A 319 2.60 -15.23 9.94
N GLY A 320 2.34 -16.51 9.67
CA GLY A 320 1.91 -17.48 10.69
C GLY A 320 0.49 -17.27 11.23
N PHE A 321 -0.26 -16.28 10.75
CA PHE A 321 -1.65 -16.07 11.14
C PHE A 321 -2.57 -17.07 10.44
N THR A 322 -3.56 -17.56 11.18
CA THR A 322 -4.61 -18.43 10.62
C THR A 322 -5.40 -17.70 9.54
N ILE A 323 -5.49 -18.32 8.37
CA ILE A 323 -6.35 -17.87 7.27
C ILE A 323 -7.76 -18.42 7.52
N ASN A 324 -8.69 -17.54 7.90
CA ASN A 324 -10.10 -17.90 8.15
C ASN A 324 -11.01 -17.58 6.95
N ASP A 325 -10.48 -16.93 5.91
CA ASP A 325 -11.22 -16.56 4.70
C ASP A 325 -10.99 -17.64 3.63
N PRO A 326 -11.99 -18.46 3.28
CA PRO A 326 -11.83 -19.57 2.34
C PRO A 326 -11.57 -19.12 0.91
N ASP A 327 -11.93 -17.87 0.58
CA ASP A 327 -11.77 -17.31 -0.76
C ASP A 327 -10.44 -16.55 -0.91
N TYR A 328 -9.64 -16.48 0.15
CA TYR A 328 -8.37 -15.76 0.16
C TYR A 328 -7.24 -16.62 -0.43
N ASN A 329 -6.55 -16.07 -1.44
CA ASN A 329 -5.33 -16.67 -1.98
C ASN A 329 -4.12 -16.00 -1.30
N PRO A 330 -3.32 -16.74 -0.50
CA PRO A 330 -2.24 -16.17 0.28
C PRO A 330 -0.93 -16.00 -0.51
N PHE A 331 -0.87 -16.43 -1.76
CA PHE A 331 0.36 -16.48 -2.54
C PHE A 331 0.55 -15.21 -3.37
N ILE A 332 1.81 -14.81 -3.50
CA ILE A 332 2.25 -13.81 -4.45
C ILE A 332 2.38 -14.43 -5.86
N HIS A 333 1.95 -13.72 -6.89
CA HIS A 333 2.19 -14.13 -8.28
C HIS A 333 2.64 -12.95 -9.14
N SER A 334 3.45 -13.25 -10.16
CA SER A 334 3.75 -12.29 -11.24
C SER A 334 4.33 -10.98 -10.72
N LEU A 335 5.42 -11.06 -9.95
CA LEU A 335 6.18 -9.88 -9.55
C LEU A 335 7.34 -9.69 -10.52
N TYR A 336 7.51 -8.48 -11.06
CA TYR A 336 8.68 -8.14 -11.87
C TYR A 336 9.35 -6.87 -11.38
N ALA A 337 10.54 -7.00 -10.79
CA ALA A 337 11.37 -5.87 -10.39
C ALA A 337 12.60 -5.74 -11.29
N HIS A 338 12.67 -4.66 -12.06
CA HIS A 338 13.72 -4.44 -13.06
C HIS A 338 14.05 -2.97 -13.28
N HIS A 339 15.28 -2.69 -13.74
CA HIS A 339 15.75 -1.34 -14.06
C HIS A 339 15.62 -0.36 -12.89
N ASN A 340 15.64 -0.85 -11.65
CA ASN A 340 15.79 -0.01 -10.46
C ASN A 340 17.28 0.21 -10.20
N THR A 341 17.61 1.33 -9.55
CA THR A 341 18.95 1.59 -8.99
C THR A 341 18.89 1.32 -7.50
N VAL A 342 19.61 0.32 -7.02
CA VAL A 342 19.58 -0.10 -5.61
C VAL A 342 20.94 0.01 -4.94
N SER A 343 21.01 0.69 -3.81
CA SER A 343 22.28 0.99 -3.11
C SER A 343 22.10 0.98 -1.59
N GLU A 344 23.21 0.75 -0.88
CA GLU A 344 23.38 0.92 0.56
C GLU A 344 22.31 0.16 1.39
N SER A 345 21.85 -1.00 0.92
CA SER A 345 20.76 -1.73 1.56
C SER A 345 21.21 -3.07 2.16
N GLY A 346 20.55 -3.52 3.23
CA GLY A 346 20.76 -4.83 3.83
C GLY A 346 21.82 -4.91 4.94
N TYR A 347 22.33 -3.79 5.43
CA TYR A 347 23.45 -3.74 6.37
C TYR A 347 23.10 -4.00 7.84
N ALA A 348 21.82 -3.89 8.23
CA ALA A 348 21.37 -4.11 9.62
C ALA A 348 19.91 -4.57 9.67
N PRO A 349 19.60 -5.80 9.20
CA PRO A 349 18.21 -6.27 9.07
C PRO A 349 17.43 -6.16 10.38
N GLY A 350 16.15 -5.81 10.28
CA GLY A 350 15.21 -5.64 11.38
C GLY A 350 14.06 -6.64 11.36
N GLY A 351 13.14 -6.51 12.31
CA GLY A 351 11.95 -7.37 12.40
C GLY A 351 12.29 -8.86 12.46
N ALA A 352 11.54 -9.68 11.72
CA ALA A 352 11.76 -11.13 11.64
C ALA A 352 13.18 -11.52 11.18
N PHE A 353 13.88 -10.67 10.42
CA PHE A 353 15.27 -10.91 10.02
C PHE A 353 16.27 -10.79 11.18
N ASN A 354 15.94 -10.02 12.22
CA ASN A 354 16.75 -9.89 13.42
C ASN A 354 16.27 -10.78 14.59
N THR A 355 15.17 -11.50 14.42
CA THR A 355 14.63 -12.42 15.43
C THR A 355 14.61 -13.84 14.88
N ASP A 356 13.58 -14.19 14.12
CA ASP A 356 13.26 -15.57 13.75
C ASP A 356 14.24 -16.11 12.69
N LEU A 357 14.68 -15.25 11.77
CA LEU A 357 15.64 -15.58 10.71
C LEU A 357 17.07 -15.14 11.06
N LYS A 358 17.32 -14.69 12.30
CA LYS A 358 18.64 -14.21 12.70
C LYS A 358 19.77 -15.22 12.45
N PRO A 359 19.62 -16.53 12.73
CA PRO A 359 20.68 -17.50 12.43
C PRO A 359 21.05 -17.57 10.95
N VAL A 360 20.08 -17.35 10.05
CA VAL A 360 20.31 -17.32 8.60
C VAL A 360 21.06 -16.07 8.19
N VAL A 361 20.64 -14.92 8.71
CA VAL A 361 21.32 -13.63 8.48
C VAL A 361 22.76 -13.70 8.99
N ASP A 362 22.97 -14.19 10.23
CA ASP A 362 24.30 -14.35 10.82
C ASP A 362 25.18 -15.31 10.01
N GLY A 363 24.62 -16.44 9.56
CA GLY A 363 25.35 -17.42 8.74
C GLY A 363 25.80 -16.85 7.39
N LEU A 364 24.90 -16.14 6.71
CA LEU A 364 25.21 -15.41 5.48
C LEU A 364 26.29 -14.34 5.73
N PHE A 365 26.14 -13.55 6.78
CA PHE A 365 27.09 -12.50 7.13
C PHE A 365 28.47 -13.06 7.47
N ALA A 366 28.54 -14.21 8.15
CA ALA A 366 29.79 -14.91 8.40
C ALA A 366 30.45 -15.41 7.10
N GLN A 367 29.68 -15.93 6.14
CA GLN A 367 30.19 -16.35 4.83
C GLN A 367 30.75 -15.17 4.03
N LEU A 368 30.01 -14.06 3.95
CA LEU A 368 30.45 -12.84 3.27
C LEU A 368 31.73 -12.28 3.91
N SER A 369 31.76 -12.22 5.24
CA SER A 369 32.92 -11.76 6.00
C SER A 369 34.14 -12.67 5.79
N ALA A 370 33.98 -14.00 5.81
CA ALA A 370 35.05 -14.94 5.54
C ALA A 370 35.60 -14.84 4.10
N ALA A 371 34.76 -14.39 3.16
CA ALA A 371 35.15 -14.11 1.78
C ALA A 371 35.72 -12.68 1.57
N GLY A 372 35.80 -11.85 2.63
CA GLY A 372 36.28 -10.47 2.54
C GLY A 372 35.31 -9.52 1.81
N LEU A 373 34.03 -9.84 1.78
CA LEU A 373 32.99 -9.08 1.08
C LEU A 373 32.19 -8.18 2.04
N PRO A 374 31.53 -7.13 1.53
CA PRO A 374 30.56 -6.35 2.29
C PRO A 374 29.50 -7.24 2.94
N VAL A 375 29.28 -7.03 4.23
CA VAL A 375 28.31 -7.79 5.05
C VAL A 375 26.94 -7.14 4.92
N GLN A 376 26.14 -7.63 3.97
CA GLN A 376 24.82 -7.10 3.68
C GLN A 376 23.86 -8.17 3.12
N MET A 377 22.56 -7.99 3.37
CA MET A 377 21.50 -8.76 2.71
C MET A 377 21.40 -8.38 1.22
N PRO A 378 20.85 -9.26 0.36
CA PRO A 378 20.66 -8.91 -1.03
C PRO A 378 19.51 -7.91 -1.15
N TYR A 379 19.50 -7.18 -2.26
CA TYR A 379 18.51 -6.12 -2.45
C TYR A 379 17.11 -6.66 -2.75
N GLY A 380 17.00 -7.87 -3.27
CA GLY A 380 15.72 -8.55 -3.52
C GLY A 380 15.61 -9.83 -2.69
N ILE A 381 14.56 -9.98 -1.91
CA ILE A 381 14.31 -11.19 -1.12
C ILE A 381 12.91 -11.70 -1.43
N TRP A 382 12.80 -12.99 -1.70
CA TRP A 382 11.54 -13.72 -1.81
C TRP A 382 11.49 -14.84 -0.79
N ASP A 383 10.32 -15.10 -0.20
CA ASP A 383 10.14 -16.20 0.76
C ASP A 383 10.31 -17.61 0.16
N GLY A 384 10.20 -17.75 -1.16
CA GLY A 384 10.31 -19.02 -1.87
C GLY A 384 9.07 -19.91 -1.82
N ILE A 385 7.97 -19.43 -1.23
CA ILE A 385 6.72 -20.18 -1.08
C ILE A 385 5.90 -20.10 -2.37
N LEU A 386 5.64 -21.25 -2.99
CA LEU A 386 4.84 -21.35 -4.22
C LEU A 386 3.39 -21.70 -3.94
N ASP A 387 2.50 -21.19 -4.80
CA ASP A 387 1.14 -21.69 -4.96
C ASP A 387 1.18 -23.10 -5.57
N PRO A 388 0.72 -24.15 -4.87
CA PRO A 388 0.69 -25.51 -5.39
C PRO A 388 -0.14 -25.67 -6.66
N ALA A 389 -1.16 -24.83 -6.86
CA ALA A 389 -2.01 -24.85 -8.05
C ALA A 389 -1.34 -24.20 -9.27
N LYS A 390 -0.28 -23.41 -9.07
CA LYS A 390 0.43 -22.67 -10.13
C LYS A 390 1.92 -22.97 -10.16
N SER A 391 2.30 -24.19 -9.78
CA SER A 391 3.69 -24.62 -9.79
C SER A 391 3.84 -26.08 -10.19
N THR A 392 5.07 -26.45 -10.57
CA THR A 392 5.46 -27.83 -10.90
C THR A 392 6.72 -28.21 -10.16
N GLY A 393 6.93 -29.51 -9.93
CA GLY A 393 8.14 -30.03 -9.27
C GLY A 393 8.25 -29.71 -7.77
N LEU A 394 7.14 -29.33 -7.12
CA LEU A 394 7.11 -29.23 -5.66
C LEU A 394 7.28 -30.60 -5.02
N ILE A 395 8.13 -30.67 -3.99
CA ILE A 395 8.18 -31.81 -3.07
C ILE A 395 7.08 -31.57 -2.02
N PRO A 396 5.95 -32.31 -2.05
CA PRO A 396 4.84 -32.06 -1.15
C PRO A 396 5.20 -32.47 0.29
N LEU A 397 4.70 -31.69 1.26
CA LEU A 397 4.93 -31.97 2.67
C LEU A 397 3.64 -32.48 3.34
N PRO A 398 3.66 -33.68 3.96
CA PRO A 398 2.50 -34.21 4.67
C PRO A 398 1.99 -33.24 5.74
N GLY A 399 0.67 -33.01 5.76
CA GLY A 399 0.02 -32.16 6.77
C GLY A 399 0.13 -30.65 6.53
N MET A 400 0.78 -30.18 5.45
CA MET A 400 0.93 -28.75 5.15
C MET A 400 -0.04 -28.24 4.07
N GLY A 401 -1.22 -28.86 3.94
CA GLY A 401 -2.29 -28.33 3.08
C GLY A 401 -1.93 -28.20 1.60
N GLY A 402 -1.03 -29.06 1.10
CA GLY A 402 -0.55 -29.02 -0.29
C GLY A 402 0.69 -28.15 -0.52
N LEU A 403 1.17 -27.42 0.49
CA LEU A 403 2.45 -26.72 0.41
C LEU A 403 3.60 -27.72 0.24
N GLY A 404 4.68 -27.24 -0.39
CA GLY A 404 5.86 -28.03 -0.65
C GLY A 404 7.12 -27.18 -0.72
N ILE A 405 8.23 -27.86 -0.96
CA ILE A 405 9.56 -27.25 -1.08
C ILE A 405 10.05 -27.35 -2.53
N GLY A 406 10.83 -26.37 -2.95
CA GLY A 406 11.44 -26.33 -4.27
C GLY A 406 10.43 -25.95 -5.34
N GLY A 407 10.46 -26.65 -6.47
CA GLY A 407 9.57 -26.42 -7.60
C GLY A 407 9.79 -25.10 -8.33
N VAL A 408 9.04 -24.94 -9.42
CA VAL A 408 9.10 -23.77 -10.30
C VAL A 408 7.66 -23.26 -10.50
N ALA A 409 7.47 -21.96 -10.32
CA ALA A 409 6.21 -21.29 -10.63
C ALA A 409 5.92 -21.41 -12.13
N SER A 410 4.64 -21.47 -12.51
CA SER A 410 4.24 -21.29 -13.90
C SER A 410 4.69 -19.92 -14.42
N ASP A 411 4.83 -19.77 -15.74
CA ASP A 411 5.30 -18.52 -16.36
C ASP A 411 4.47 -17.30 -15.95
N SER A 412 3.16 -17.47 -15.77
CA SER A 412 2.22 -16.44 -15.32
C SER A 412 2.18 -16.27 -13.80
N SER A 413 3.18 -16.72 -13.06
CA SER A 413 3.22 -16.68 -11.59
C SER A 413 4.63 -16.56 -11.02
N ARG A 414 5.64 -16.36 -11.87
CA ARG A 414 7.03 -16.23 -11.42
C ARG A 414 7.23 -14.94 -10.64
N ILE A 415 8.27 -14.96 -9.81
CA ILE A 415 8.78 -13.80 -9.09
C ILE A 415 10.13 -13.48 -9.71
N CYS A 416 10.21 -12.42 -10.49
CA CYS A 416 11.40 -12.05 -11.24
C CYS A 416 12.01 -10.77 -10.66
N ILE A 417 13.24 -10.84 -10.19
CA ILE A 417 14.00 -9.68 -9.72
C ILE A 417 15.32 -9.70 -10.48
N LYS A 418 15.42 -8.90 -11.54
CA LYS A 418 16.54 -8.95 -12.48
C LYS A 418 16.71 -7.62 -13.20
N ASN A 419 17.91 -7.36 -13.74
CA ASN A 419 18.25 -6.16 -14.50
C ASN A 419 18.11 -4.89 -13.66
N ASN A 420 18.28 -4.99 -12.34
CA ASN A 420 18.43 -3.84 -11.48
C ASN A 420 19.91 -3.50 -11.43
N THR A 421 20.23 -2.21 -11.45
CA THR A 421 21.60 -1.77 -11.20
C THR A 421 21.78 -1.74 -9.70
N SER A 422 22.68 -2.57 -9.16
CA SER A 422 23.07 -2.43 -7.77
C SER A 422 24.50 -1.91 -7.65
N LEU A 423 24.64 -0.80 -6.92
CA LEU A 423 25.90 -0.05 -6.85
C LEU A 423 26.83 -0.55 -5.74
N ASP A 424 26.29 -1.32 -4.79
CA ASP A 424 27.03 -1.79 -3.60
C ASP A 424 27.00 -3.31 -3.45
N THR A 425 26.35 -4.04 -4.35
CA THR A 425 26.46 -5.51 -4.36
C THR A 425 27.87 -5.92 -4.74
N PRO A 426 28.54 -6.77 -3.94
CA PRO A 426 29.86 -7.25 -4.30
C PRO A 426 29.79 -7.99 -5.64
N PHE A 427 30.50 -7.46 -6.63
CA PHE A 427 30.74 -8.14 -7.90
C PHE A 427 32.12 -8.79 -7.82
N ILE A 428 32.16 -10.12 -7.81
CA ILE A 428 33.42 -10.86 -8.01
C ILE A 428 33.46 -11.32 -9.47
N ASP A 429 34.55 -10.98 -10.17
CA ASP A 429 34.86 -11.45 -11.52
C ASP A 429 34.46 -12.92 -11.73
N LYS A 430 33.32 -13.12 -12.40
CA LYS A 430 32.74 -14.42 -12.82
C LYS A 430 32.34 -15.40 -11.72
N VAL A 431 32.36 -15.04 -10.43
CA VAL A 431 32.08 -16.02 -9.36
C VAL A 431 30.76 -15.73 -8.64
N ILE A 432 30.38 -14.48 -8.34
CA ILE A 432 29.12 -14.18 -7.63
C ILE A 432 28.61 -12.76 -7.97
N SER A 433 27.38 -12.66 -8.53
CA SER A 433 26.54 -11.45 -8.39
C SER A 433 25.48 -11.77 -7.34
N TYR A 434 25.55 -11.11 -6.18
CA TYR A 434 24.64 -11.35 -5.06
C TYR A 434 23.52 -10.31 -5.07
N GLU A 435 22.47 -10.60 -5.82
CA GLU A 435 21.40 -9.64 -6.11
C GLU A 435 20.09 -9.98 -5.41
N THR A 436 19.82 -11.29 -5.34
CA THR A 436 18.53 -11.82 -4.91
C THR A 436 18.69 -13.02 -4.01
N LEU A 437 17.78 -13.18 -3.07
CA LEU A 437 17.66 -14.35 -2.21
C LEU A 437 16.28 -14.96 -2.30
N ASP A 438 16.24 -16.24 -2.61
CA ASP A 438 15.08 -17.09 -2.38
C ASP A 438 15.31 -17.87 -1.08
N LEU A 439 14.58 -17.45 -0.04
CA LEU A 439 14.72 -17.96 1.30
C LEU A 439 14.38 -19.44 1.40
N ASN A 440 13.56 -19.95 0.47
CA ASN A 440 12.98 -21.28 0.55
C ASN A 440 12.45 -21.56 1.97
N LEU A 441 11.62 -20.64 2.49
CA LEU A 441 11.35 -20.45 3.91
C LEU A 441 10.80 -21.71 4.59
N ILE A 442 9.99 -22.50 3.88
CA ILE A 442 9.46 -23.78 4.39
C ILE A 442 10.60 -24.77 4.61
N GLY A 443 11.48 -24.93 3.60
CA GLY A 443 12.64 -25.80 3.68
C GLY A 443 13.61 -25.35 4.78
N LEU A 444 13.82 -24.04 4.91
CA LEU A 444 14.65 -23.46 5.96
C LEU A 444 14.09 -23.76 7.36
N LYS A 445 12.79 -23.57 7.59
CA LYS A 445 12.15 -23.85 8.89
C LYS A 445 12.24 -25.34 9.25
N LEU A 446 12.10 -26.22 8.27
CA LEU A 446 12.25 -27.65 8.47
C LEU A 446 13.71 -28.07 8.68
N GLY A 447 14.66 -27.52 7.94
CA GLY A 447 16.08 -27.77 8.12
C GLY A 447 16.60 -27.30 9.48
N ALA A 448 16.11 -26.15 9.97
CA ALA A 448 16.43 -25.64 11.31
C ALA A 448 15.86 -26.52 12.45
N SER A 449 14.89 -27.40 12.15
CA SER A 449 14.37 -28.38 13.12
C SER A 449 15.26 -29.62 13.29
N VAL A 450 16.35 -29.74 12.53
CA VAL A 450 17.35 -30.82 12.65
C VAL A 450 18.59 -30.28 13.36
N GLN A 451 18.91 -30.76 14.57
CA GLN A 451 20.19 -30.42 15.17
C GLN A 451 21.35 -31.14 14.46
N ALA A 452 22.53 -30.53 14.46
CA ALA A 452 23.72 -31.13 13.86
C ALA A 452 24.02 -32.50 14.50
N GLY A 453 23.89 -33.57 13.71
CA GLY A 453 24.14 -34.95 14.16
C GLY A 453 22.88 -35.77 14.51
N GLU A 454 21.69 -35.18 14.41
CA GLU A 454 20.43 -35.91 14.59
C GLU A 454 19.92 -36.50 13.27
N THR A 455 19.19 -37.62 13.38
CA THR A 455 18.46 -38.15 12.22
C THR A 455 17.36 -37.15 11.87
N PRO A 456 17.23 -36.69 10.62
CA PRO A 456 16.16 -35.78 10.24
C PRO A 456 14.79 -36.37 10.66
N PRO A 457 13.85 -35.56 11.17
CA PRO A 457 12.48 -36.01 11.38
C PRO A 457 11.96 -36.77 10.15
N GLU A 458 11.13 -37.80 10.37
CA GLU A 458 10.57 -38.63 9.30
C GLU A 458 9.90 -37.79 8.19
N ALA A 459 9.37 -36.61 8.56
CA ALA A 459 8.77 -35.62 7.66
C ALA A 459 9.73 -35.00 6.62
N ILE A 460 11.06 -35.07 6.82
CA ILE A 460 12.07 -34.58 5.86
C ILE A 460 13.07 -35.66 5.43
N ALA A 461 12.84 -36.92 5.82
CA ALA A 461 13.62 -38.05 5.33
C ALA A 461 13.47 -38.17 3.80
N GLY A 462 14.61 -38.13 3.09
CA GLY A 462 14.63 -38.23 1.63
C GLY A 462 14.48 -36.90 0.88
N ILE A 463 14.33 -35.76 1.58
CA ILE A 463 14.41 -34.44 0.96
C ILE A 463 15.89 -34.08 0.77
N PRO A 464 16.34 -33.79 -0.47
CA PRO A 464 17.73 -33.42 -0.70
C PRO A 464 18.11 -32.13 0.06
N THR A 465 19.33 -32.08 0.61
CA THR A 465 19.78 -31.00 1.49
C THR A 465 19.77 -29.62 0.85
N GLU A 466 19.94 -29.55 -0.47
CA GLU A 466 19.84 -28.32 -1.26
C GLU A 466 18.46 -27.66 -1.20
N TYR A 467 17.41 -28.43 -0.86
CA TYR A 467 16.06 -27.93 -0.65
C TYR A 467 15.80 -27.54 0.81
N LEU A 468 16.75 -27.71 1.72
CA LEU A 468 16.59 -27.35 3.14
C LEU A 468 17.39 -26.11 3.53
N GLN A 469 18.08 -25.49 2.56
CA GLN A 469 18.90 -24.31 2.76
C GLN A 469 18.46 -23.19 1.78
N PRO A 470 18.70 -21.92 2.12
CA PRO A 470 18.47 -20.82 1.20
C PRO A 470 19.37 -20.93 -0.04
N THR A 471 18.90 -20.44 -1.18
CA THR A 471 19.68 -20.48 -2.43
C THR A 471 20.42 -19.17 -2.63
N PHE A 472 21.75 -19.26 -2.60
CA PHE A 472 22.68 -18.15 -2.82
C PHE A 472 23.81 -18.60 -3.76
N PRO A 473 24.44 -17.68 -4.51
CA PRO A 473 24.25 -16.23 -4.44
C PRO A 473 23.22 -15.64 -5.42
N SER A 474 22.76 -16.43 -6.38
CA SER A 474 21.72 -16.08 -7.33
C SER A 474 20.67 -17.18 -7.31
N SER A 475 19.40 -16.84 -7.16
CA SER A 475 18.32 -17.82 -7.25
C SER A 475 17.88 -17.96 -8.71
N PRO A 476 18.08 -19.12 -9.37
CA PRO A 476 17.59 -19.33 -10.73
C PRO A 476 16.06 -19.19 -10.85
N ARG A 477 15.34 -19.32 -9.72
CA ARG A 477 13.88 -19.15 -9.68
C ARG A 477 13.47 -17.68 -9.86
N MET A 478 14.35 -16.75 -9.50
CA MET A 478 14.16 -15.30 -9.63
C MET A 478 14.83 -14.69 -10.87
N ASP A 479 15.73 -15.44 -11.50
CA ASP A 479 16.37 -15.08 -12.76
C ASP A 479 15.40 -15.28 -13.94
N CYS A 480 14.55 -14.28 -14.17
CA CYS A 480 13.55 -14.32 -15.24
C CYS A 480 13.09 -12.97 -15.75
N GLN A 481 12.28 -13.01 -16.80
CA GLN A 481 11.59 -11.87 -17.38
C GLN A 481 10.10 -12.18 -17.45
N LEU A 482 9.28 -11.16 -17.20
CA LEU A 482 7.84 -11.22 -17.31
C LEU A 482 7.34 -10.12 -18.23
N THR A 483 6.20 -10.38 -18.86
CA THR A 483 5.35 -9.33 -19.42
C THR A 483 4.10 -9.32 -18.57
N LEU A 484 3.93 -8.26 -17.79
CA LEU A 484 2.76 -8.08 -16.95
C LEU A 484 1.62 -7.43 -17.74
N PRO A 485 0.36 -7.68 -17.38
CA PRO A 485 -0.77 -6.95 -17.96
C PRO A 485 -0.56 -5.45 -17.85
N ALA A 486 -0.83 -4.71 -18.92
CA ALA A 486 -0.77 -3.26 -18.86
C ALA A 486 -1.84 -2.73 -17.88
N ILE A 487 -1.45 -1.78 -17.03
CA ILE A 487 -2.42 -1.07 -16.20
C ILE A 487 -3.35 -0.28 -17.12
N PRO A 488 -4.68 -0.43 -17.00
CA PRO A 488 -5.63 0.35 -17.78
C PRO A 488 -5.37 1.85 -17.66
N ALA A 489 -5.58 2.59 -18.75
CA ALA A 489 -5.47 4.04 -18.72
C ALA A 489 -6.42 4.61 -17.65
N PHE A 490 -5.90 5.56 -16.87
CA PHE A 490 -6.69 6.19 -15.83
C PHE A 490 -7.95 6.84 -16.43
N PRO A 491 -9.15 6.59 -15.89
CA PRO A 491 -10.39 7.13 -16.44
C PRO A 491 -10.38 8.66 -16.46
N LYS A 492 -10.93 9.26 -17.53
CA LYS A 492 -11.15 10.71 -17.57
C LYS A 492 -12.19 11.07 -16.49
N ILE A 493 -11.79 11.88 -15.52
CA ILE A 493 -12.69 12.49 -14.55
C ILE A 493 -13.32 13.70 -15.26
N ASN A 494 -14.62 13.65 -15.53
CA ASN A 494 -15.39 14.77 -16.09
C ASN A 494 -15.93 15.67 -14.99
#